data_AF-A0A1F6R6U4-F1
#
_entry.id   AF-A0A1F6R6U4-F1
#
_cell.length_a   1.000
_cell.length_b   1.000
_cell.length_c   1.000
_cell.angle_alpha   90.00
_cell.angle_beta   90.00
_cell.angle_gamma   90.00
#
_symmetry.space_group_name_H-M   'P 1'
#
loop_
_entity.id
_entity.type
_entity.pdbx_description
1 polymer ?
#
loop_
_entity_poly.entity_id
_entity_poly.type
_entity_poly.pdbx_seq_one_letter_code
_entity_poly.pdbx_strand_id
1 'polypeptide(L)'
;MRYFQYVAGPGNTDWYYASAHLQSLEKESRENQRISVHSDILNDRHSSGIISQSLAAEDFMAADFFLFLTSKFLRQEDGLEWWYPHSIVHMKHTPQFIMYAAKNHFAEKLAKIFKSSSVGELKILFEEMYPEFQKLVQRGFWRNPINKSDIDKIGTA
;
A
#
# COMPACT_ATOMS: atom_id res chain seq x y z
N MET A 1 29.68 -13.99 -20.36
CA MET A 1 28.21 -13.90 -20.31
C MET A 1 27.84 -12.46 -19.97
N ARG A 2 27.26 -11.71 -20.92
CA ARG A 2 26.74 -10.36 -20.67
C ARG A 2 25.31 -10.49 -20.15
N TYR A 3 25.03 -9.89 -19.00
CA TYR A 3 23.66 -9.72 -18.52
C TYR A 3 22.94 -8.78 -19.47
N PHE A 4 21.96 -9.29 -20.22
CA PHE A 4 20.95 -8.45 -20.85
C PHE A 4 19.96 -8.05 -19.76
N GLN A 5 20.01 -6.79 -19.33
CA GLN A 5 18.90 -6.20 -18.58
C GLN A 5 17.65 -6.29 -19.47
N TYR A 6 16.68 -7.10 -19.05
CA TYR A 6 15.32 -7.00 -19.56
C TYR A 6 14.75 -5.67 -19.09
N VAL A 7 14.93 -4.62 -19.90
CA VAL A 7 14.32 -3.28 -19.68
C VAL A 7 12.87 -3.24 -20.20
N ALA A 8 12.36 -4.34 -20.76
CA ALA A 8 11.00 -4.41 -21.30
C ALA A 8 10.18 -5.48 -20.59
N GLY A 9 9.28 -5.04 -19.70
CA GLY A 9 8.04 -5.77 -19.45
C GLY A 9 7.15 -5.79 -20.71
N PRO A 10 5.99 -6.47 -20.70
CA PRO A 10 5.24 -6.82 -21.91
C PRO A 10 4.44 -5.66 -22.57
N GLY A 11 5.00 -4.44 -22.60
CA GLY A 11 4.48 -3.31 -23.36
C GLY A 11 5.64 -2.55 -23.99
N ASN A 12 5.52 -2.14 -25.26
CA ASN A 12 6.50 -1.33 -26.00
C ASN A 12 6.62 0.11 -25.46
N THR A 13 6.51 0.29 -24.15
CA THR A 13 6.34 1.59 -23.52
C THR A 13 7.16 1.61 -22.25
N ASP A 14 8.04 2.61 -22.13
CA ASP A 14 8.84 2.78 -20.92
C ASP A 14 7.95 3.20 -19.73
N TRP A 15 8.47 2.96 -18.53
CA TRP A 15 7.78 3.26 -17.28
C TRP A 15 7.38 4.74 -17.14
N TYR A 16 8.22 5.66 -17.61
CA TYR A 16 7.94 7.09 -17.53
C TYR A 16 6.78 7.47 -18.43
N TYR A 17 6.72 6.92 -19.65
CA TYR A 17 5.62 7.13 -20.57
C TYR A 17 4.31 6.56 -20.01
N ALA A 18 4.34 5.32 -19.52
CA ALA A 18 3.15 4.70 -18.92
C ALA A 18 2.66 5.50 -17.70
N SER A 19 3.59 5.99 -16.88
CA SER A 19 3.29 6.79 -15.67
C SER A 19 2.74 8.18 -16.01
N ALA A 20 3.21 8.81 -17.08
CA ALA A 20 2.72 10.12 -17.54
C ALA A 20 1.23 10.10 -17.93
N HIS A 21 0.69 8.94 -18.30
CA HIS A 21 -0.71 8.77 -18.65
C HIS A 21 -1.59 8.36 -17.45
N LEU A 22 -1.05 8.18 -16.24
CA LEU A 22 -1.86 7.86 -15.06
C LEU A 22 -2.90 8.94 -14.72
N GLN A 23 -2.64 10.21 -15.08
CA GLN A 23 -3.63 11.29 -14.95
C GLN A 23 -4.91 11.03 -15.78
N SER A 24 -4.81 10.29 -16.89
CA SER A 24 -6.00 9.93 -17.68
C SER A 24 -6.89 8.94 -16.92
N LEU A 25 -6.32 8.09 -16.06
CA LEU A 25 -7.11 7.15 -15.23
C LEU A 25 -7.88 7.87 -14.12
N GLU A 26 -7.33 8.93 -13.54
CA GLU A 26 -8.07 9.77 -12.59
C GLU A 26 -9.24 10.50 -13.27
N LYS A 27 -9.01 11.02 -14.47
CA LYS A 27 -10.07 11.62 -15.30
C LYS A 27 -11.15 10.60 -15.64
N GLU A 28 -10.76 9.42 -16.12
CA GLU A 28 -11.66 8.31 -16.46
C GLU A 28 -12.51 7.88 -15.25
N SER A 29 -11.89 7.82 -14.06
CA SER A 29 -12.59 7.47 -12.82
C SER A 29 -13.72 8.45 -12.53
N ARG A 30 -13.46 9.76 -12.65
CA ARG A 30 -14.48 10.80 -12.43
C ARG A 30 -15.58 10.76 -13.49
N GLU A 31 -15.21 10.64 -14.77
CA GLU A 31 -16.15 10.65 -15.89
C GLU A 31 -17.11 9.45 -15.85
N ASN A 32 -16.63 8.30 -15.35
CA ASN A 32 -17.43 7.07 -15.24
C ASN A 32 -17.99 6.81 -13.82
N GLN A 33 -17.88 7.78 -12.90
CA GLN A 33 -18.34 7.64 -11.52
C GLN A 33 -17.75 6.42 -10.78
N ARG A 34 -16.52 6.04 -11.14
CA ARG A 34 -15.78 4.95 -10.50
C ARG A 34 -14.92 5.49 -9.37
N ILE A 35 -14.79 4.69 -8.30
CA ILE A 35 -14.00 5.03 -7.13
C ILE A 35 -12.52 5.19 -7.51
N SER A 36 -11.98 4.25 -8.29
CA SER A 36 -10.63 4.32 -8.86
C SER A 36 -10.48 3.25 -9.95
N VAL A 37 -10.37 3.68 -11.21
CA VAL A 37 -10.11 2.78 -12.34
C VAL A 37 -8.78 2.05 -12.17
N HIS A 38 -7.79 2.68 -11.54
CA HIS A 38 -6.51 2.03 -11.29
C HIS A 38 -6.67 0.85 -10.31
N SER A 39 -7.50 1.01 -9.28
CA SER A 39 -7.82 -0.05 -8.32
C SER A 39 -8.55 -1.20 -8.99
N ASP A 40 -9.53 -0.89 -9.84
CA ASP A 40 -10.28 -1.88 -10.62
C ASP A 40 -9.32 -2.70 -11.50
N ILE A 41 -8.42 -2.04 -12.24
CA ILE A 41 -7.42 -2.72 -13.08
C ILE A 41 -6.53 -3.64 -12.24
N LEU A 42 -6.04 -3.17 -11.08
CA LEU A 42 -5.19 -3.99 -10.21
C LEU A 42 -5.93 -5.20 -9.67
N ASN A 43 -7.19 -5.02 -9.25
CA ASN A 43 -8.05 -6.10 -8.78
C ASN A 43 -8.33 -7.13 -9.88
N ASP A 44 -8.64 -6.68 -11.09
CA ASP A 44 -8.87 -7.55 -12.24
C ASP A 44 -7.60 -8.31 -12.62
N ARG A 45 -6.44 -7.63 -12.65
CA ARG A 45 -5.14 -8.27 -12.95
C ARG A 45 -4.72 -9.28 -11.90
N HIS A 46 -5.01 -9.03 -10.62
CA HIS A 46 -4.78 -10.02 -9.57
C HIS A 46 -5.72 -11.22 -9.79
N SER A 47 -7.03 -10.98 -9.77
CA SER A 47 -8.06 -12.03 -9.76
C SER A 47 -8.10 -12.91 -11.00
N SER A 48 -7.73 -12.38 -12.17
CA SER A 48 -7.67 -13.13 -13.44
C SER A 48 -6.26 -13.57 -13.84
N GLY A 49 -5.22 -13.02 -13.20
CA GLY A 49 -3.83 -13.23 -13.59
C GLY A 49 -3.11 -14.31 -12.79
N ILE A 50 -1.87 -14.60 -13.20
CA ILE A 50 -1.02 -15.64 -12.57
C ILE A 50 -0.70 -15.35 -11.10
N ILE A 51 -0.73 -14.08 -10.68
CA ILE A 51 -0.41 -13.68 -9.30
C ILE A 51 -1.43 -14.26 -8.31
N SER A 52 -2.71 -14.35 -8.66
CA SER A 52 -3.74 -14.95 -7.78
C SER A 52 -3.48 -16.42 -7.47
N GLN A 53 -2.70 -17.12 -8.29
CA GLN A 53 -2.36 -18.53 -8.07
C GLN A 53 -1.32 -18.71 -6.94
N SER A 54 -0.51 -17.67 -6.69
CA SER A 54 0.60 -17.71 -5.72
C SER A 54 0.40 -16.81 -4.50
N LEU A 55 -0.46 -15.79 -4.60
CA LEU A 55 -0.63 -14.77 -3.57
C LEU A 55 -2.11 -14.45 -3.40
N ALA A 56 -2.63 -14.58 -2.18
CA ALA A 56 -3.99 -14.18 -1.86
C ALA A 56 -4.20 -12.68 -2.11
N ALA A 57 -5.43 -12.29 -2.42
CA ALA A 57 -5.76 -10.89 -2.70
C ALA A 57 -5.46 -9.99 -1.49
N GLU A 58 -5.75 -10.48 -0.28
CA GLU A 58 -5.47 -9.81 0.99
C GLU A 58 -3.99 -9.51 1.17
N ASP A 59 -3.11 -10.46 0.82
CA ASP A 59 -1.66 -10.29 0.95
C ASP A 59 -1.11 -9.35 -0.14
N PHE A 60 -1.67 -9.40 -1.35
CA PHE A 60 -1.35 -8.43 -2.41
C PHE A 60 -1.67 -7.00 -1.98
N MET A 61 -2.89 -6.78 -1.45
CA MET A 61 -3.31 -5.48 -0.93
C MET A 61 -2.51 -5.05 0.29
N ALA A 62 -2.18 -5.99 1.19
CA ALA A 62 -1.34 -5.72 2.35
C ALA A 62 0.07 -5.29 1.93
N ALA A 63 0.64 -5.90 0.89
CA ALA A 63 1.94 -5.52 0.35
C ALA A 63 1.92 -4.11 -0.28
N ASP A 64 0.90 -3.81 -1.08
CA ASP A 64 0.69 -2.46 -1.66
C ASP A 64 0.59 -1.39 -0.56
N PHE A 65 -0.17 -1.68 0.51
CA PHE A 65 -0.25 -0.79 1.66
C PHE A 65 1.06 -0.69 2.45
N PHE A 66 1.81 -1.80 2.58
CA PHE A 66 3.12 -1.80 3.22
C PHE A 66 4.13 -0.94 2.48
N LEU A 67 4.10 -0.94 1.14
CA LEU A 67 4.92 -0.07 0.30
C LEU A 67 4.57 1.40 0.50
N PHE A 68 3.28 1.73 0.60
CA PHE A 68 2.84 3.08 0.98
C PHE A 68 3.44 3.51 2.33
N LEU A 69 3.29 2.70 3.38
CA LEU A 69 3.86 3.01 4.70
C LEU A 69 5.38 3.18 4.65
N THR A 70 6.06 2.31 3.92
CA THR A 70 7.52 2.37 3.72
C THR A 70 7.90 3.67 3.03
N SER A 71 7.19 4.06 1.96
CA SER A 71 7.43 5.31 1.22
C SER A 71 7.15 6.55 2.08
N LYS A 72 6.28 6.43 3.09
CA LYS A 72 5.93 7.52 3.99
C LYS A 72 6.92 7.66 5.15
N PHE A 73 7.29 6.56 5.79
CA PHE A 73 8.10 6.57 7.00
C PHE A 73 9.61 6.57 6.75
N LEU A 74 10.07 5.97 5.65
CA LEU A 74 11.50 5.80 5.39
C LEU A 74 12.11 6.84 4.46
N ARG A 75 11.31 7.77 3.96
CA ARG A 75 11.77 8.71 2.95
C ARG A 75 12.76 9.70 3.55
N GLN A 76 14.00 9.62 3.06
CA GLN A 76 15.03 10.64 3.21
C GLN A 76 15.17 11.32 1.84
N GLU A 77 14.80 12.60 1.80
CA GLU A 77 15.08 13.69 0.82
C GLU A 77 15.19 13.46 -0.71
N ASP A 78 15.35 12.27 -1.25
CA ASP A 78 15.71 12.08 -2.66
C ASP A 78 14.53 11.67 -3.52
N GLY A 79 13.76 12.64 -4.02
CA GLY A 79 13.06 12.63 -5.32
C GLY A 79 12.11 11.48 -5.71
N LEU A 80 11.96 10.42 -4.92
CA LEU A 80 11.12 9.26 -5.21
C LEU A 80 9.65 9.69 -5.16
N GLU A 81 8.88 9.33 -6.17
CA GLU A 81 7.44 9.57 -6.20
C GLU A 81 6.77 8.84 -5.01
N TRP A 82 5.76 9.47 -4.42
CA TRP A 82 4.99 8.87 -3.33
C TRP A 82 4.31 7.59 -3.84
N TRP A 83 4.47 6.47 -3.15
CA TRP A 83 3.72 5.26 -3.49
C TRP A 83 2.28 5.44 -3.04
N TYR A 84 1.31 5.46 -3.96
CA TYR A 84 -0.10 5.51 -3.59
C TYR A 84 -0.66 4.09 -3.47
N PRO A 85 -1.34 3.72 -2.37
CA PRO A 85 -1.84 2.36 -2.15
C PRO A 85 -3.10 2.11 -2.99
N HIS A 86 -2.95 1.93 -4.29
CA HIS A 86 -4.07 1.88 -5.23
C HIS A 86 -5.02 0.72 -4.96
N SER A 87 -4.57 -0.42 -4.44
CA SER A 87 -5.42 -1.59 -4.22
C SER A 87 -6.32 -1.47 -2.97
N ILE A 88 -6.15 -0.42 -2.16
CA ILE A 88 -6.78 -0.31 -0.84
C ILE A 88 -8.30 -0.20 -0.87
N VAL A 89 -8.92 0.16 -2.03
CA VAL A 89 -10.40 0.14 -2.22
C VAL A 89 -10.97 -1.19 -1.79
N HIS A 90 -10.29 -2.26 -2.19
CA HIS A 90 -10.81 -3.62 -2.10
C HIS A 90 -10.46 -4.29 -0.78
N MET A 91 -9.68 -3.61 0.08
CA MET A 91 -9.24 -4.14 1.36
C MET A 91 -10.39 -4.13 2.36
N LYS A 92 -10.75 -5.32 2.86
CA LYS A 92 -11.89 -5.51 3.78
C LYS A 92 -11.49 -5.51 5.25
N HIS A 93 -10.23 -5.82 5.54
CA HIS A 93 -9.70 -6.07 6.88
C HIS A 93 -8.36 -5.40 7.07
N THR A 94 -8.00 -5.16 8.34
CA THR A 94 -6.69 -4.63 8.70
C THR A 94 -5.60 -5.59 8.22
N PRO A 95 -4.53 -5.10 7.57
CA PRO A 95 -3.43 -5.94 7.09
C PRO A 95 -2.85 -6.82 8.21
N GLN A 96 -2.58 -8.08 7.89
CA GLN A 96 -2.13 -9.05 8.89
C GLN A 96 -0.85 -8.63 9.61
N PHE A 97 0.08 -7.93 8.93
CA PHE A 97 1.30 -7.47 9.59
C PHE A 97 1.02 -6.49 10.73
N ILE A 98 -0.02 -5.65 10.64
CA ILE A 98 -0.46 -4.77 11.72
C ILE A 98 -1.09 -5.61 12.84
N MET A 99 -1.93 -6.58 12.50
CA MET A 99 -2.54 -7.46 13.50
C MET A 99 -1.50 -8.30 14.26
N TYR A 100 -0.48 -8.82 13.56
CA TYR A 100 0.60 -9.58 14.17
C TYR A 100 1.50 -8.73 15.07
N ALA A 101 1.61 -7.42 14.77
CA ALA A 101 2.31 -6.47 15.61
C ALA A 101 1.70 -6.31 17.01
N ALA A 102 0.53 -6.90 17.28
CA ALA A 102 0.05 -7.03 18.65
C ALA A 102 1.04 -7.78 19.55
N LYS A 103 1.76 -8.77 19.01
CA LYS A 103 2.81 -9.50 19.72
C LYS A 103 4.14 -8.74 19.65
N ASN A 104 4.81 -8.57 20.79
CA ASN A 104 6.03 -7.76 20.88
C ASN A 104 7.12 -8.11 19.85
N HIS A 105 7.43 -9.39 19.64
CA HIS A 105 8.49 -9.78 18.70
C HIS A 105 8.19 -9.41 17.23
N PHE A 106 6.92 -9.31 16.83
CA PHE A 106 6.56 -8.81 15.50
C PHE A 106 6.58 -7.28 15.47
N ALA A 107 6.13 -6.63 16.54
CA ALA A 107 6.21 -5.18 16.67
C ALA A 107 7.67 -4.69 16.57
N GLU A 108 8.61 -5.37 17.24
CA GLU A 108 10.04 -5.07 17.15
C GLU A 108 10.59 -5.24 15.73
N LYS A 109 10.13 -6.25 14.98
CA LYS A 109 10.51 -6.44 13.57
C LYS A 109 10.01 -5.28 12.70
N LEU A 110 8.76 -4.87 12.90
CA LEU A 110 8.21 -3.71 12.18
C LEU A 110 8.92 -2.41 12.54
N ALA A 111 9.22 -2.18 13.82
CA ALA A 111 9.97 -1.02 14.28
C ALA A 111 11.32 -0.94 13.56
N LYS A 112 12.03 -2.07 13.44
CA LYS A 112 13.29 -2.14 12.67
C LYS A 112 13.11 -1.80 11.20
N ILE A 113 12.07 -2.33 10.55
CA ILE A 113 11.82 -2.05 9.12
C ILE A 113 11.52 -0.57 8.90
N PHE A 114 10.69 0.02 9.75
CA PHE A 114 10.32 1.44 9.68
C PHE A 114 11.34 2.37 10.35
N LYS A 115 12.51 1.86 10.73
CA LYS A 115 13.60 2.60 11.39
C LYS A 115 13.15 3.37 12.65
N SER A 116 12.14 2.87 13.35
CA SER A 116 11.71 3.38 14.65
C SER A 116 12.62 2.83 15.75
N SER A 117 13.00 3.67 16.70
CA SER A 117 13.93 3.32 17.80
C SER A 117 13.29 2.38 18.83
N SER A 118 11.95 2.31 18.88
CA SER A 118 11.21 1.45 19.80
C SER A 118 9.83 1.07 19.26
N VAL A 119 9.21 0.07 19.89
CA VAL A 119 7.80 -0.29 19.64
C VAL A 119 6.85 0.86 20.01
N GLY A 120 7.19 1.65 21.02
CA GLY A 120 6.40 2.84 21.39
C GLY A 120 6.43 3.90 20.30
N GLU A 121 7.60 4.17 19.72
CA GLU A 121 7.75 5.09 18.59
C GLU A 121 7.03 4.58 17.34
N LEU A 122 7.12 3.27 17.07
CA LEU A 122 6.33 2.65 16.01
C LEU A 122 4.83 2.89 16.20
N LYS A 123 4.31 2.74 17.42
CA LYS A 123 2.90 2.97 17.71
C LYS A 123 2.50 4.43 17.46
N ILE A 124 3.33 5.39 17.91
CA ILE A 124 3.12 6.83 17.64
C ILE A 124 3.04 7.09 16.13
N LEU A 125 3.96 6.53 15.32
CA LEU A 125 3.93 6.69 13.86
C LEU A 125 2.63 6.21 13.23
N PHE A 126 2.11 5.06 13.68
CA PHE A 126 0.83 4.54 13.18
C PHE A 126 -0.36 5.40 13.64
N GLU A 127 -0.33 5.91 14.88
CA GLU A 127 -1.36 6.82 15.40
C GLU A 127 -1.40 8.17 14.66
N GLU A 128 -0.24 8.74 14.34
CA GLU A 128 -0.12 9.97 13.55
C GLU A 128 -0.55 9.77 12.10
N MET A 129 -0.24 8.61 11.52
CA MET A 129 -0.63 8.24 10.15
C MET A 129 -2.14 8.02 10.03
N TYR A 130 -2.80 7.52 11.07
CA TYR A 130 -4.21 7.12 11.03
C TYR A 130 -5.18 8.24 10.59
N PRO A 131 -5.13 9.48 11.11
CA PRO A 131 -5.95 10.59 10.61
C PRO A 131 -5.69 10.95 9.15
N GLU A 132 -4.43 10.91 8.70
CA GLU A 132 -4.10 11.17 7.30
C GLU A 132 -4.64 10.09 6.38
N PHE A 133 -4.55 8.84 6.82
CA PHE A 133 -5.13 7.71 6.14
C PHE A 133 -6.65 7.84 6.06
N GLN A 134 -7.30 8.21 7.16
CA GLN A 134 -8.74 8.50 7.17
C GLN A 134 -9.12 9.57 6.15
N LYS A 135 -8.33 10.64 5.98
CA LYS A 135 -8.59 11.66 4.95
C LYS A 135 -8.43 11.12 3.53
N LEU A 136 -7.44 10.25 3.30
CA LEU A 136 -7.20 9.62 2.00
C LEU A 136 -8.38 8.76 1.58
N VAL A 137 -8.97 8.01 2.52
CA VAL A 137 -10.14 7.15 2.26
C VAL A 137 -11.48 7.91 2.32
N GLN A 138 -11.62 8.97 3.13
CA GLN A 138 -12.87 9.75 3.25
C GLN A 138 -13.17 10.65 2.04
N ARG A 139 -12.17 10.94 1.19
CA ARG A 139 -12.40 11.66 -0.08
C ARG A 139 -13.16 10.82 -1.14
N GLY A 140 -13.56 9.59 -0.80
CA GLY A 140 -14.57 8.83 -1.55
C GLY A 140 -15.35 7.87 -0.65
N PHE A 141 -16.15 6.99 -1.25
CA PHE A 141 -16.98 5.98 -0.60
C PHE A 141 -16.20 4.80 0.05
N TRP A 142 -14.96 5.03 0.50
CA TRP A 142 -14.06 3.96 0.93
C TRP A 142 -14.29 3.62 2.40
N ARG A 143 -14.33 2.32 2.73
CA ARG A 143 -14.26 1.85 4.10
C ARG A 143 -12.80 1.89 4.55
N ASN A 144 -12.49 2.51 5.69
CA ASN A 144 -11.14 2.43 6.28
C ASN A 144 -10.89 0.97 6.72
N PRO A 145 -9.94 0.23 6.10
CA PRO A 145 -9.65 -1.14 6.51
C PRO A 145 -8.84 -1.23 7.81
N ILE A 146 -8.22 -0.13 8.25
CA ILE A 146 -7.40 -0.08 9.46
C ILE A 146 -8.28 0.39 10.61
N ASN A 147 -8.40 -0.41 11.66
CA ASN A 147 -9.10 0.03 12.86
C ASN A 147 -8.10 0.63 13.85
N LYS A 148 -8.49 1.74 14.49
CA LYS A 148 -7.70 2.33 15.58
C LYS A 148 -7.41 1.31 16.69
N SER A 149 -8.39 0.46 17.01
CA SER A 149 -8.23 -0.60 18.01
C SER A 149 -7.13 -1.62 17.68
N ASP A 150 -6.77 -1.79 16.41
CA ASP A 150 -5.71 -2.71 16.01
C ASP A 150 -4.33 -2.03 16.10
N ILE A 151 -4.26 -0.72 15.91
CA ILE A 151 -3.08 0.11 16.21
C ILE A 151 -2.83 0.14 17.73
N ASP A 152 -3.89 0.29 18.52
CA ASP A 152 -3.79 0.37 19.99
C ASP A 152 -3.16 -0.88 20.60
N LYS A 153 -3.32 -2.04 19.94
CA LYS A 153 -2.79 -3.33 20.38
C LYS A 153 -1.31 -3.54 20.08
N ILE A 154 -0.66 -2.69 19.27
CA ILE A 154 0.75 -2.87 18.90
C ILE A 154 1.63 -2.97 20.15
N GLY A 155 2.38 -4.07 20.28
CA GLY A 155 3.29 -4.34 21.39
C GLY A 155 2.62 -4.58 22.76
N THR A 156 1.33 -4.92 22.79
CA THR A 156 0.58 -5.12 24.05
C THR A 156 0.53 -6.56 24.54
N ALA A 157 0.89 -7.53 23.70
CA ALA A 157 0.88 -8.97 24.00
C ALA A 157 2.27 -9.61 24.03
#